data_AF-A0A383U4Q2-F1
#
_entry.id   AF-A0A383U4Q2-F1
#
_cell.length_a   1.000
_cell.length_b   1.000
_cell.length_c   1.000
_cell.angle_alpha   90.00
_cell.angle_beta   90.00
_cell.angle_gamma   90.00
#
_symmetry.space_group_name_H-M   'P 1'
#
loop_
_entity.id
_entity.type
_entity.pdbx_description
1 polymer ?
#
loop_
_entity_poly.entity_id
_entity_poly.type
_entity_poly.pdbx_seq_one_letter_code
_entity_poly.pdbx_strand_id
1 'polypeptide(L)'
;MKKLVLLFSLLSLCNSCFFMHKGTWGNGMCRPKRPNFKLLKTPFKETNLLVFDKTYLGKSITSFALKFYSDGRLIFFTSQDGFTIKPIDTFNKRWENAPNIGYWRVEDNKIKVEYFLCGDSGFYERKQGEIKGDTIFFERDCRTRPFKQKICYDKYILSNMNFDNVPDVLF
;
A
#
# COMPACT_ATOMS: atom_id res chain seq x y z
N MET A 1 5.52 47.81 -12.76
CA MET A 1 5.87 46.96 -11.59
C MET A 1 4.66 46.42 -10.83
N LYS A 2 3.60 47.22 -10.54
CA LYS A 2 2.39 46.74 -9.82
C LYS A 2 1.70 45.50 -10.44
N LYS A 3 1.61 45.43 -11.77
CA LYS A 3 1.01 44.28 -12.50
C LYS A 3 1.84 42.98 -12.39
N LEU A 4 3.16 43.06 -12.22
CA LEU A 4 4.04 41.89 -12.08
C LEU A 4 3.97 41.29 -10.67
N VAL A 5 3.86 42.16 -9.65
CA VAL A 5 3.71 41.75 -8.24
C VAL A 5 2.39 41.01 -8.02
N LEU A 6 1.30 41.47 -8.65
CA LEU A 6 -0.01 40.80 -8.63
C LEU A 6 0.00 39.42 -9.32
N LEU A 7 0.77 39.24 -10.38
CA LEU A 7 0.91 37.93 -11.03
C LEU A 7 1.68 36.95 -10.15
N PHE A 8 2.76 37.41 -9.50
CA PHE A 8 3.54 36.59 -8.56
C PHE A 8 2.74 36.20 -7.32
N SER A 9 1.89 37.09 -6.78
CA SER A 9 1.02 36.78 -5.64
C SER A 9 -0.13 35.84 -6.00
N LEU A 10 -0.73 35.94 -7.20
CA LEU A 10 -1.70 34.95 -7.66
C LEU A 10 -1.06 33.56 -7.92
N LEU A 11 0.15 33.51 -8.48
CA LEU A 11 0.87 32.25 -8.70
C LEU A 11 1.29 31.57 -7.39
N SER A 12 1.64 32.35 -6.36
CA SER A 12 1.99 31.81 -5.04
C SER A 12 0.78 31.37 -4.22
N LEU A 13 -0.40 31.99 -4.40
CA LEU A 13 -1.67 31.53 -3.83
C LEU A 13 -2.24 30.28 -4.52
N CYS A 14 -1.98 30.06 -5.81
CA CYS A 14 -2.34 28.81 -6.48
C CYS A 14 -1.49 27.62 -6.00
N ASN A 15 -0.27 27.86 -5.54
CA ASN A 15 0.61 26.79 -5.04
C ASN A 15 0.23 26.25 -3.65
N SER A 16 -0.51 27.02 -2.84
CA SER A 16 -0.98 26.54 -1.53
C SER A 16 -2.10 25.48 -1.65
N CYS A 17 -2.79 25.40 -2.80
CA CYS A 17 -3.75 24.34 -3.11
C CYS A 17 -3.09 22.96 -3.33
N PHE A 18 -1.76 22.86 -3.48
CA PHE A 18 -1.08 21.57 -3.58
C PHE A 18 -0.91 20.87 -2.23
N PHE A 19 -1.08 21.57 -1.11
CA PHE A 19 -1.05 21.01 0.25
C PHE A 19 -2.44 20.58 0.74
N MET A 20 -3.35 20.23 -0.18
CA MET A 20 -4.64 19.66 0.21
C MET A 20 -4.43 18.25 0.77
N HIS A 21 -4.81 18.05 2.03
CA HIS A 21 -4.89 16.73 2.66
C HIS A 21 -5.67 15.76 1.76
N LYS A 22 -4.99 14.70 1.31
CA LYS A 22 -5.55 13.61 0.50
C LYS A 22 -6.27 12.60 1.38
N GLY A 23 -5.97 12.57 2.68
CA GLY A 23 -6.64 11.74 3.68
C GLY A 23 -7.80 12.44 4.40
N THR A 24 -8.70 11.64 4.95
CA THR A 24 -9.73 12.04 5.90
C THR A 24 -9.88 10.96 6.97
N TRP A 25 -10.20 11.34 8.19
CA TRP A 25 -10.43 10.43 9.30
C TRP A 25 -11.92 10.25 9.52
N GLY A 26 -12.36 8.99 9.61
CA GLY A 26 -13.74 8.63 9.93
C GLY A 26 -13.77 7.21 10.51
N ASN A 27 -14.61 6.98 11.53
CA ASN A 27 -14.73 5.69 12.21
C ASN A 27 -13.38 5.13 12.71
N GLY A 28 -12.50 6.00 13.21
CA GLY A 28 -11.17 5.64 13.71
C GLY A 28 -10.17 5.24 12.62
N MET A 29 -10.54 5.33 11.34
CA MET A 29 -9.68 4.95 10.22
C MET A 29 -9.41 6.13 9.31
N CYS A 30 -8.19 6.18 8.79
CA CYS A 30 -7.85 7.12 7.75
C CYS A 30 -8.12 6.51 6.36
N ARG A 31 -8.75 7.31 5.51
CA ARG A 31 -9.21 6.94 4.17
C ARG A 31 -8.89 8.06 3.18
N PRO A 32 -8.75 7.76 1.88
CA PRO A 32 -8.61 8.80 0.88
C PRO A 32 -9.89 9.65 0.81
N LYS A 33 -9.75 10.96 0.99
CA LYS A 33 -10.86 11.93 0.94
C LYS A 33 -11.58 11.92 -0.42
N ARG A 34 -10.81 11.73 -1.49
CA ARG A 34 -11.28 11.54 -2.87
C ARG A 34 -10.51 10.37 -3.46
N PRO A 35 -11.06 9.14 -3.41
CA PRO A 35 -10.39 7.95 -3.94
C PRO A 35 -10.01 8.16 -5.42
N ASN A 36 -8.73 8.00 -5.75
CA ASN A 36 -8.21 8.18 -7.11
C ASN A 36 -7.13 7.13 -7.43
N PHE A 37 -7.44 5.88 -7.14
CA PHE A 37 -6.58 4.75 -7.44
C PHE A 37 -6.49 4.58 -8.96
N LYS A 38 -5.27 4.70 -9.51
CA LYS A 38 -5.01 4.49 -10.93
C LYS A 38 -5.26 3.04 -11.35
N LEU A 39 -5.05 2.06 -10.47
CA LEU A 39 -5.30 0.64 -10.77
C LEU A 39 -6.77 0.30 -10.98
N LEU A 40 -7.70 1.12 -10.45
CA LEU A 40 -9.14 0.93 -10.69
C LEU A 40 -9.57 1.25 -12.12
N LYS A 41 -8.74 1.96 -12.90
CA LYS A 41 -9.01 2.24 -14.31
C LYS A 41 -8.86 1.01 -15.20
N THR A 42 -8.13 0.00 -14.73
CA THR A 42 -7.97 -1.28 -15.42
C THR A 42 -9.00 -2.27 -14.88
N PRO A 43 -9.76 -2.97 -15.75
CA PRO A 43 -10.68 -4.02 -15.34
C PRO A 43 -10.00 -5.05 -14.44
N PHE A 44 -10.72 -5.51 -13.44
CA PHE A 44 -10.25 -6.59 -12.58
C PHE A 44 -10.21 -7.91 -13.38
N LYS A 45 -9.18 -8.71 -13.13
CA LYS A 45 -9.05 -10.08 -13.62
C LYS A 45 -8.69 -10.97 -12.45
N GLU A 46 -9.40 -12.08 -12.34
CA GLU A 46 -9.12 -13.09 -11.34
C GLU A 46 -7.75 -13.73 -11.57
N THR A 47 -7.15 -14.24 -10.50
CA THR A 47 -5.89 -14.98 -10.54
C THR A 47 -5.88 -16.06 -9.46
N ASN A 48 -5.21 -17.17 -9.75
CA ASN A 48 -4.91 -18.23 -8.79
C ASN A 48 -3.48 -18.14 -8.22
N LEU A 49 -2.71 -17.12 -8.60
CA LEU A 49 -1.33 -16.94 -8.13
C LEU A 49 -1.22 -16.33 -6.73
N LEU A 50 -2.31 -15.79 -6.21
CA LEU A 50 -2.38 -15.20 -4.87
C LEU A 50 -3.24 -16.06 -3.95
N VAL A 51 -2.87 -16.08 -2.68
CA VAL A 51 -3.61 -16.77 -1.62
C VAL A 51 -4.35 -15.71 -0.77
N PHE A 52 -5.67 -15.79 -0.71
CA PHE A 52 -6.54 -14.70 -0.23
C PHE A 52 -6.92 -14.78 1.26
N ASP A 53 -6.77 -15.94 1.87
CA ASP A 53 -7.00 -16.21 3.30
C ASP A 53 -5.74 -16.02 4.17
N LYS A 54 -4.58 -15.83 3.52
CA LYS A 54 -3.26 -15.70 4.15
C LYS A 54 -2.63 -14.33 3.97
N THR A 55 -1.58 -14.10 4.74
CA THR A 55 -0.80 -12.86 4.74
C THR A 55 0.58 -13.07 4.11
N TYR A 56 1.04 -12.13 3.32
CA TYR A 56 2.41 -12.08 2.80
C TYR A 56 3.27 -11.13 3.66
N LEU A 57 4.34 -11.64 4.26
CA LEU A 57 5.22 -10.90 5.19
C LEU A 57 6.46 -10.38 4.48
N GLY A 58 6.80 -9.10 4.70
CA GLY A 58 8.02 -8.51 4.19
C GLY A 58 9.26 -9.18 4.79
N LYS A 59 10.17 -9.68 3.94
CA LYS A 59 11.41 -10.33 4.39
C LYS A 59 12.46 -9.34 4.85
N SER A 60 12.65 -8.27 4.08
CA SER A 60 13.67 -7.23 4.35
C SER A 60 13.16 -6.12 5.25
N ILE A 61 11.85 -5.88 5.24
CA ILE A 61 11.17 -4.95 6.13
C ILE A 61 10.11 -5.75 6.86
N THR A 62 10.51 -6.34 7.98
CA THR A 62 9.70 -7.28 8.78
C THR A 62 8.47 -6.63 9.41
N SER A 63 8.47 -5.30 9.50
CA SER A 63 7.35 -4.51 10.00
C SER A 63 6.21 -4.38 9.00
N PHE A 64 6.34 -4.87 7.76
CA PHE A 64 5.33 -4.74 6.72
C PHE A 64 4.71 -6.07 6.31
N ALA A 65 3.41 -6.05 6.04
CA ALA A 65 2.70 -7.19 5.47
C ALA A 65 1.60 -6.76 4.49
N LEU A 66 1.20 -7.69 3.63
CA LEU A 66 0.16 -7.52 2.63
C LEU A 66 -0.88 -8.62 2.78
N LYS A 67 -2.15 -8.23 2.61
CA LYS A 67 -3.26 -9.15 2.37
C LYS A 67 -3.96 -8.78 1.07
N PHE A 68 -4.35 -9.80 0.32
CA PHE A 68 -5.11 -9.68 -0.92
C PHE A 68 -6.52 -10.24 -0.74
N TYR A 69 -7.52 -9.57 -1.28
CA TYR A 69 -8.88 -10.08 -1.44
C TYR A 69 -9.05 -10.57 -2.88
N SER A 70 -9.88 -11.60 -3.06
CA SER A 70 -10.19 -12.16 -4.39
C SER A 70 -10.87 -11.17 -5.34
N ASP A 71 -11.41 -10.06 -4.85
CA ASP A 71 -12.10 -9.02 -5.63
C ASP A 71 -11.19 -7.85 -6.08
N GLY A 72 -9.87 -8.00 -5.92
CA GLY A 72 -8.91 -6.97 -6.31
C GLY A 72 -8.61 -5.94 -5.23
N ARG A 73 -9.24 -6.01 -4.05
CA ARG A 73 -8.87 -5.20 -2.87
C ARG A 73 -7.62 -5.72 -2.18
N LEU A 74 -6.92 -4.83 -1.49
CA LEU A 74 -5.66 -5.08 -0.80
C LEU A 74 -5.64 -4.35 0.55
N ILE A 75 -5.06 -4.98 1.58
CA ILE A 75 -4.67 -4.30 2.83
C ILE A 75 -3.16 -4.33 2.98
N PHE A 76 -2.60 -3.19 3.36
CA PHE A 76 -1.21 -3.06 3.76
C PHE A 76 -1.11 -2.83 5.27
N PHE A 77 -0.34 -3.68 5.94
CA PHE A 77 -0.13 -3.64 7.37
C PHE A 77 1.23 -3.05 7.71
N THR A 78 1.25 -2.35 8.84
CA THR A 78 2.46 -1.95 9.55
C THR A 78 2.37 -2.51 10.96
N SER A 79 3.46 -3.08 11.45
CA SER A 79 3.56 -3.55 12.83
C SER A 79 3.29 -2.39 13.81
N GLN A 80 2.50 -2.64 14.85
CA GLN A 80 2.15 -1.62 15.85
C GLN A 80 3.37 -1.09 16.60
N ASP A 81 4.35 -1.95 16.87
CA ASP A 81 5.58 -1.57 17.57
C ASP A 81 6.71 -1.11 16.63
N GLY A 82 6.47 -1.19 15.31
CA GLY A 82 7.41 -0.80 14.28
C GLY A 82 8.51 -1.83 13.96
N PHE A 83 8.51 -3.00 14.62
CA PHE A 83 9.57 -4.00 14.45
C PHE A 83 9.16 -5.11 13.50
N THR A 84 8.31 -6.04 13.95
CA THR A 84 7.95 -7.24 13.19
C THR A 84 6.44 -7.44 13.27
N ILE A 85 5.83 -7.80 12.14
CA ILE A 85 4.42 -8.16 12.08
C ILE A 85 4.17 -9.35 13.01
N LYS A 86 3.26 -9.16 13.96
CA LYS A 86 2.76 -10.17 14.89
C LYS A 86 1.32 -10.53 14.50
N PRO A 87 0.80 -11.69 14.95
CA PRO A 87 -0.61 -12.05 14.71
C PRO A 87 -1.60 -10.97 15.15
N ILE A 88 -1.32 -10.26 16.26
CA ILE A 88 -2.18 -9.17 16.74
C ILE A 88 -2.25 -7.97 15.78
N ASP A 89 -1.25 -7.78 14.91
CA ASP A 89 -1.25 -6.69 13.93
C ASP A 89 -2.22 -6.95 12.77
N THR A 90 -2.51 -8.22 12.49
CA THR A 90 -3.38 -8.66 11.39
C THR A 90 -4.73 -9.20 11.85
N PHE A 91 -4.84 -9.57 13.14
CA PHE A 91 -6.04 -10.16 13.73
C PHE A 91 -7.27 -9.25 13.59
N ASN A 92 -8.38 -9.81 13.10
CA ASN A 92 -9.66 -9.11 12.89
C ASN A 92 -9.56 -7.83 12.02
N LYS A 93 -8.49 -7.66 11.25
CA LYS A 93 -8.31 -6.48 10.39
C LYS A 93 -8.91 -6.68 9.01
N ARG A 94 -10.14 -6.21 8.81
CA ARG A 94 -10.86 -6.21 7.54
C ARG A 94 -10.65 -4.92 6.77
N TRP A 95 -11.16 -4.88 5.54
CA TRP A 95 -11.06 -3.70 4.67
C TRP A 95 -11.59 -2.44 5.36
N GLU A 96 -12.65 -2.60 6.14
CA GLU A 96 -13.36 -1.52 6.82
C GLU A 96 -12.52 -0.88 7.92
N ASN A 97 -11.73 -1.68 8.66
CA ASN A 97 -10.96 -1.26 9.84
C ASN A 97 -9.42 -1.35 9.68
N ALA A 98 -8.95 -1.63 8.46
CA ALA A 98 -7.52 -1.69 8.17
C ALA A 98 -6.89 -0.29 8.11
N PRO A 99 -5.63 -0.12 8.54
CA PRO A 99 -4.96 1.18 8.55
C PRO A 99 -4.72 1.70 7.13
N ASN A 100 -4.31 0.82 6.20
CA ASN A 100 -4.00 1.19 4.83
C ASN A 100 -4.70 0.23 3.86
N ILE A 101 -5.38 0.79 2.87
CA ILE A 101 -6.19 0.04 1.89
C ILE A 101 -5.75 0.37 0.46
N GLY A 102 -5.98 -0.57 -0.44
CA GLY A 102 -5.57 -0.43 -1.82
C GLY A 102 -6.16 -1.46 -2.76
N TYR A 103 -5.58 -1.55 -3.94
CA TYR A 103 -5.96 -2.50 -4.97
C TYR A 103 -4.75 -3.20 -5.56
N TRP A 104 -4.99 -4.38 -6.10
CA TRP A 104 -3.99 -5.16 -6.82
C TRP A 104 -4.50 -5.58 -8.20
N ARG A 105 -3.58 -5.83 -9.12
CA ARG A 105 -3.83 -6.41 -10.44
C ARG A 105 -2.72 -7.39 -10.78
N VAL A 106 -3.08 -8.52 -11.37
CA VAL A 106 -2.15 -9.51 -11.89
C VAL A 106 -2.41 -9.72 -13.37
N GLU A 107 -1.34 -9.72 -14.16
CA GLU A 107 -1.34 -10.12 -15.57
C GLU A 107 -0.15 -11.05 -15.78
N ASP A 108 -0.41 -12.26 -16.28
CA ASP A 108 0.55 -13.37 -16.28
C ASP A 108 1.11 -13.62 -14.88
N ASN A 109 2.41 -13.42 -14.67
CA ASN A 109 3.07 -13.50 -13.37
C ASN A 109 3.43 -12.12 -12.79
N LYS A 110 3.06 -11.03 -13.45
CA LYS A 110 3.36 -9.66 -13.02
C LYS A 110 2.25 -9.14 -12.13
N ILE A 111 2.64 -8.56 -11.01
CA ILE A 111 1.72 -7.95 -10.05
C ILE A 111 1.96 -6.45 -9.98
N LYS A 112 0.86 -5.69 -9.90
CA LYS A 112 0.86 -4.28 -9.54
C LYS A 112 -0.02 -4.10 -8.31
N VAL A 113 0.45 -3.28 -7.37
CA VAL A 113 -0.33 -2.86 -6.20
C VAL A 113 -0.33 -1.35 -6.10
N GLU A 114 -1.42 -0.81 -5.59
CA GLU A 114 -1.58 0.59 -5.28
C GLU A 114 -2.34 0.72 -3.98
N TYR A 115 -1.74 1.34 -2.97
CA TYR A 115 -2.38 1.51 -1.68
C TYR A 115 -2.21 2.94 -1.17
N PHE A 116 -3.19 3.37 -0.38
CA PHE A 116 -3.20 4.68 0.24
C PHE A 116 -2.55 4.59 1.62
N LEU A 117 -1.52 5.39 1.83
CA LEU A 117 -0.85 5.58 3.12
C LEU A 117 -1.26 6.93 3.69
N CYS A 118 -1.54 6.97 4.99
CA CYS A 118 -2.02 8.18 5.66
C CYS A 118 -0.93 9.11 6.21
N GLY A 119 0.35 8.71 6.13
CA GLY A 119 1.47 9.59 6.46
C GLY A 119 1.49 10.85 5.59
N ASP A 120 1.97 11.97 6.16
CA ASP A 120 2.20 13.25 5.47
C ASP A 120 1.04 13.71 4.58
N SER A 121 -0.14 13.84 5.18
CA SER A 121 -1.36 14.29 4.50
C SER A 121 -1.96 13.31 3.47
N GLY A 122 -1.39 12.11 3.38
CA GLY A 122 -1.89 11.02 2.57
C GLY A 122 -1.24 10.95 1.20
N PHE A 123 -0.79 9.77 0.79
CA PHE A 123 -0.24 9.52 -0.54
C PHE A 123 -0.57 8.12 -1.05
N TYR A 124 -0.52 7.97 -2.38
CA TYR A 124 -0.73 6.69 -3.06
C TYR A 124 0.62 6.11 -3.41
N GLU A 125 0.94 4.98 -2.81
CA GLU A 125 2.13 4.21 -3.13
C GLU A 125 1.76 3.19 -4.21
N ARG A 126 2.57 3.10 -5.27
CA ARG A 126 2.41 2.12 -6.34
C ARG A 126 3.66 1.27 -6.44
N LYS A 127 3.48 -0.05 -6.42
CA LYS A 127 4.57 -1.01 -6.61
C LYS A 127 4.23 -1.96 -7.74
N GLN A 128 5.26 -2.40 -8.45
CA GLN A 128 5.17 -3.44 -9.46
C GLN A 128 6.19 -4.53 -9.17
N GLY A 129 5.93 -5.73 -9.66
CA GLY A 129 6.76 -6.87 -9.33
C GLY A 129 6.32 -8.14 -10.05
N GLU A 130 6.82 -9.26 -9.53
CA GLU A 130 6.55 -10.60 -10.06
C GLU A 130 6.23 -11.58 -8.93
N ILE A 131 5.31 -12.50 -9.19
CA ILE A 131 4.96 -13.60 -8.29
C ILE A 131 5.74 -14.85 -8.73
N LYS A 132 6.45 -15.49 -7.79
CA LYS A 132 7.15 -16.76 -8.01
C LYS A 132 6.87 -17.70 -6.84
N GLY A 133 5.97 -18.65 -7.06
CA GLY A 133 5.47 -19.53 -6.00
C GLY A 133 4.92 -18.70 -4.84
N ASP A 134 5.40 -18.97 -3.64
CA ASP A 134 4.96 -18.32 -2.41
C ASP A 134 5.56 -16.93 -2.17
N THR A 135 6.32 -16.39 -3.11
CA THR A 135 7.03 -15.11 -2.93
C THR A 135 6.63 -14.08 -3.97
N ILE A 136 6.35 -12.86 -3.51
CA ILE A 136 6.17 -11.68 -4.34
C ILE A 136 7.45 -10.84 -4.28
N PHE A 137 7.97 -10.47 -5.44
CA PHE A 137 9.18 -9.65 -5.61
C PHE A 137 8.78 -8.28 -6.13
N PHE A 138 8.66 -7.28 -5.26
CA PHE A 138 8.39 -5.90 -5.69
C PHE A 138 9.68 -5.20 -6.05
N GLU A 139 9.71 -4.56 -7.21
CA GLU A 139 10.81 -3.72 -7.67
C GLU A 139 10.96 -2.49 -6.77
N ARG A 140 12.21 -2.19 -6.41
CA ARG A 140 12.60 -0.99 -5.68
C ARG A 140 13.85 -0.40 -6.29
N ASP A 141 13.85 0.91 -6.50
CA ASP A 141 15.07 1.62 -6.86
C ASP A 141 16.03 1.63 -5.65
N CYS A 142 17.20 1.02 -5.83
CA CYS A 142 18.27 0.97 -4.84
C CYS A 142 19.54 1.66 -5.36
N ARG A 143 19.37 2.62 -6.27
CA ARG A 143 20.45 3.50 -6.73
C ARG A 143 21.23 4.07 -5.55
N THR A 144 22.54 3.92 -5.61
CA THR A 144 23.48 4.61 -4.72
C THR A 144 24.14 5.81 -5.41
N ARG A 145 23.89 5.99 -6.71
CA ARG A 145 24.45 7.08 -7.53
C ARG A 145 23.35 7.69 -8.42
N PRO A 146 23.32 9.02 -8.62
CA PRO A 146 22.19 9.72 -9.21
C PRO A 146 21.83 9.36 -10.66
N PHE A 147 22.77 8.81 -11.43
CA PHE A 147 22.62 8.54 -12.87
C PHE A 147 22.71 7.06 -13.24
N LYS A 148 22.80 6.16 -12.26
CA LYS A 148 22.83 4.71 -12.51
C LYS A 148 21.64 4.07 -11.80
N GLN A 149 20.62 3.75 -12.58
CA GLN A 149 19.48 3.01 -12.07
C GLN A 149 19.94 1.62 -11.66
N LYS A 150 19.53 1.19 -10.46
CA LYS A 150 19.75 -0.16 -9.97
C LYS A 150 18.44 -0.64 -9.36
N ILE A 151 17.88 -1.70 -9.94
CA ILE A 151 16.66 -2.32 -9.44
C ILE A 151 17.05 -3.39 -8.42
N CYS A 152 16.50 -3.28 -7.22
CA CYS A 152 16.49 -4.31 -6.20
C CYS A 152 15.07 -4.82 -6.02
N TYR A 153 14.90 -5.87 -5.21
CA TYR A 153 13.60 -6.46 -4.93
C TYR A 153 13.33 -6.53 -3.44
N ASP A 154 12.18 -6.02 -3.04
CA ASP A 154 11.60 -6.28 -1.72
C ASP A 154 10.79 -7.58 -1.82
N LYS A 155 11.12 -8.56 -0.98
CA LYS A 155 10.48 -9.87 -0.98
C LYS A 155 9.36 -9.91 0.04
N TYR A 156 8.20 -10.40 -0.36
CA TYR A 156 7.08 -10.70 0.52
C TYR A 156 6.75 -12.18 0.41
N ILE A 157 6.83 -12.91 1.52
CA ILE A 157 6.71 -14.38 1.54
C ILE A 157 5.36 -14.74 2.17
N LEU A 158 4.63 -15.65 1.53
CA LEU A 158 3.40 -16.22 2.07
C LEU A 158 3.66 -16.81 3.45
N SER A 159 2.84 -16.45 4.42
CA SER A 159 2.94 -16.94 5.79
C SER A 159 1.76 -17.84 6.15
N ASN A 160 1.88 -18.54 7.27
CA ASN A 160 0.77 -19.29 7.87
C ASN A 160 -0.19 -18.40 8.68
N MET A 161 -0.02 -17.07 8.66
CA MET A 161 -0.94 -16.15 9.34
C MET A 161 -2.23 -16.00 8.55
N ASN A 162 -3.30 -16.61 9.08
CA ASN A 162 -4.64 -16.57 8.52
C ASN A 162 -5.40 -15.31 8.95
N PHE A 163 -6.40 -14.94 8.15
CA PHE A 163 -7.26 -13.79 8.36
C PHE A 163 -8.30 -13.96 9.48
N ASP A 164 -8.90 -15.15 9.55
CA ASP A 164 -10.09 -15.41 10.38
C ASP A 164 -9.79 -16.24 11.63
N ASN A 165 -8.54 -16.67 11.83
CA ASN A 165 -8.21 -17.48 13.00
C ASN A 165 -8.03 -16.60 14.24
N VAL A 166 -8.99 -16.77 15.16
CA VAL A 166 -8.79 -16.58 16.60
C VAL A 166 -7.50 -17.30 16.98
N PRO A 167 -6.52 -16.65 17.63
CA PRO A 167 -5.44 -17.43 18.23
C PRO A 167 -6.11 -18.37 19.25
N ASP A 168 -5.97 -19.69 19.05
CA ASP A 168 -6.47 -20.74 19.96
C ASP A 168 -5.86 -20.68 21.38
N VAL A 169 -5.20 -19.58 21.74
CA VAL A 169 -4.49 -19.39 23.00
C VAL A 169 -4.81 -17.99 23.55
N LEU A 170 -6.04 -17.85 24.05
CA LEU A 170 -6.39 -16.92 25.13
C LEU A 170 -7.37 -17.64 26.07
N PHE A 171 -6.85 -18.62 26.80
CA PHE A 171 -7.39 -19.08 28.09
C PHE A 171 -6.29 -18.94 29.13
#